data_AF-A0A4Y1RJ47-F1
#
_entry.id   AF-A0A4Y1RJ47-F1
#
_cell.length_a   1.000
_cell.length_b   1.000
_cell.length_c   1.000
_cell.angle_alpha   90.00
_cell.angle_beta   90.00
_cell.angle_gamma   90.00
#
_symmetry.space_group_name_H-M   'P 1'
#
loop_
_entity.id
_entity.type
_entity.pdbx_description
1 polymer ?
#
loop_
_entity_poly.entity_id
_entity_poly.type
_entity_poly.pdbx_seq_one_letter_code
_entity_poly.pdbx_strand_id
1 'polypeptide(L)'
;MNLLYKDFAYQPPVRFDYRSLNWSSDVSCKVKLIAPGLSTLFSFTIPDYGRVELQYENPFVGIAGGIGLIRNSSNTYDPVANLSGVVGIGGSSLFTIGADLAADIATGAFDKFNAGLSFNGAFATASLSLDKLDTLKASWYHMVNPLTNTALGAELKHSFSTNDTALAVGARHAFFPSTLAKARVSTHGSVGVVIQQGFWQKIFMSISGEVDFVGMNKSPKIGLSLAVRL
;
A
#
# COMPACT_ATOMS: atom_id res chain seq x y z
N MET A 1 -2.67 2.77 -11.40
CA MET A 1 -2.15 3.57 -10.27
C MET A 1 -3.13 3.47 -9.14
N ASN A 2 -2.75 2.81 -8.04
CA ASN A 2 -3.63 2.61 -6.90
C ASN A 2 -3.85 3.98 -6.24
N LEU A 3 -5.00 4.60 -6.45
CA LEU A 3 -5.36 5.90 -5.83
C LEU A 3 -5.66 5.77 -4.33
N LEU A 4 -5.59 4.56 -3.78
CA LEU A 4 -5.37 4.36 -2.36
C LEU A 4 -3.92 4.67 -1.93
N TYR A 5 -2.93 4.70 -2.81
CA TYR A 5 -1.52 4.82 -2.40
C TYR A 5 -1.11 6.23 -1.93
N LYS A 6 -1.86 7.29 -2.29
CA LYS A 6 -1.53 8.67 -1.86
C LYS A 6 -1.86 8.97 -0.39
N ASP A 7 -2.79 8.22 0.22
CA ASP A 7 -3.11 8.31 1.66
C ASP A 7 -2.61 7.10 2.48
N PHE A 8 -2.06 6.07 1.82
CA PHE A 8 -1.47 4.88 2.45
C PHE A 8 0.06 4.94 2.58
N ALA A 9 0.69 6.06 2.24
CA ALA A 9 2.15 6.22 2.26
C ALA A 9 2.80 6.22 3.67
N TYR A 10 2.15 5.65 4.68
CA TYR A 10 2.75 5.33 5.98
C TYR A 10 2.04 4.17 6.68
N GLN A 11 1.93 3.02 6.04
CA GLN A 11 1.84 1.76 6.77
C GLN A 11 2.75 0.72 6.09
N PRO A 12 3.82 0.24 6.77
CA PRO A 12 4.55 -0.92 6.28
C PRO A 12 3.58 -2.10 6.12
N PRO A 13 3.84 -3.05 5.20
CA PRO A 13 3.07 -4.28 5.13
C PRO A 13 3.16 -4.96 6.50
N VAL A 14 2.05 -5.00 7.25
CA VAL A 14 2.03 -5.70 8.53
C VAL A 14 2.02 -7.20 8.23
N ARG A 15 3.22 -7.77 8.11
CA ARG A 15 3.43 -9.21 8.11
C ARG A 15 3.33 -9.68 9.56
N PHE A 16 2.27 -10.41 9.85
CA PHE A 16 2.08 -11.06 11.15
C PHE A 16 2.62 -12.48 11.10
N ASP A 17 3.78 -12.70 11.73
CA ASP A 17 4.26 -14.02 12.07
C ASP A 17 4.54 -14.07 13.59
N TYR A 18 4.12 -15.15 14.26
CA TYR A 18 4.08 -15.23 15.72
C TYR A 18 5.32 -15.94 16.27
N ARG A 19 6.33 -15.14 16.67
CA ARG A 19 7.14 -15.33 17.89
C ARG A 19 8.11 -14.13 18.01
N SER A 20 8.04 -13.46 19.17
CA SER A 20 8.79 -12.25 19.56
C SER A 20 8.15 -10.91 19.15
N LEU A 21 8.19 -9.94 20.06
CA LEU A 21 7.83 -8.55 19.82
C LEU A 21 8.70 -8.00 18.68
N ASN A 22 8.21 -8.06 17.45
CA ASN A 22 8.84 -7.41 16.31
C ASN A 22 8.56 -5.91 16.38
N TRP A 23 9.50 -5.17 16.96
CA TRP A 23 9.55 -3.73 16.77
C TRP A 23 10.15 -3.46 15.38
N SER A 24 9.44 -2.74 14.52
CA SER A 24 9.98 -2.20 13.28
C SER A 24 9.85 -0.69 13.33
N SER A 25 10.93 0.02 13.03
CA SER A 25 10.92 1.48 12.94
C SER A 25 11.05 1.89 11.49
N ASP A 26 9.97 2.43 10.94
CA ASP A 26 9.91 2.97 9.58
C ASP A 26 10.16 4.48 9.60
N VAL A 27 11.28 4.90 9.04
CA VAL A 27 11.63 6.31 8.84
C VAL A 27 11.62 6.59 7.34
N SER A 28 10.77 7.51 6.87
CA SER A 28 10.86 7.98 5.49
C SER A 28 10.94 9.50 5.40
N CYS A 29 11.83 9.97 4.53
CA CYS A 29 12.09 11.38 4.29
C CYS A 29 11.91 11.64 2.79
N LYS A 30 10.95 12.50 2.43
CA LYS A 30 10.74 12.95 1.06
C LYS A 30 11.30 14.36 0.90
N VAL A 31 12.37 14.49 0.13
CA VAL A 31 13.02 15.75 -0.19
C VAL A 31 12.54 16.20 -1.57
N LYS A 32 11.98 17.41 -1.66
CA LYS A 32 11.65 18.02 -2.96
C LYS A 32 12.90 18.65 -3.55
N LEU A 33 13.21 18.35 -4.80
CA LEU A 33 14.34 18.95 -5.49
C LEU A 33 13.98 20.34 -6.04
N ILE A 34 15.01 21.08 -6.43
CA ILE A 34 14.87 22.45 -6.98
C ILE A 34 14.06 22.46 -8.29
N ALA A 35 14.01 21.33 -9.01
CA ALA A 35 13.22 21.18 -10.24
C ALA A 35 11.74 20.85 -9.94
N PRO A 36 10.80 21.49 -10.65
CA PRO A 36 9.37 21.22 -10.48
C PRO A 36 9.04 19.76 -10.84
N GLY A 37 8.28 19.09 -9.97
CA GLY A 37 7.85 17.70 -10.16
C GLY A 37 8.88 16.65 -9.71
N LEU A 38 10.12 17.01 -9.41
CA LEU A 38 11.14 16.06 -8.96
C LEU A 38 11.24 15.98 -7.43
N SER A 39 11.29 14.77 -6.92
CA SER A 39 11.44 14.49 -5.49
C SER A 39 12.27 13.23 -5.25
N THR A 40 12.98 13.18 -4.15
CA THR A 40 13.74 12.02 -3.71
C THR A 40 13.16 11.52 -2.41
N LEU A 41 12.86 10.22 -2.34
CA LEU A 41 12.37 9.52 -1.18
C LEU A 41 13.49 8.65 -0.62
N PHE A 42 13.83 8.89 0.64
CA PHE A 42 14.67 8.01 1.44
C PHE A 42 13.75 7.24 2.40
N SER A 43 13.87 5.93 2.47
CA SER A 43 13.07 5.08 3.36
C SER A 43 13.97 4.05 4.03
N PHE A 44 13.93 3.98 5.35
CA PHE A 44 14.69 3.03 6.15
C PHE A 44 13.74 2.37 7.14
N THR A 45 13.58 1.06 7.03
CA THR A 45 12.89 0.23 8.02
C THR A 45 13.94 -0.56 8.76
N ILE A 46 14.21 -0.22 10.00
CA ILE A 46 15.19 -0.92 10.83
C ILE A 46 14.47 -2.12 11.46
N PRO A 47 15.01 -3.35 11.37
CA PRO A 47 16.36 -3.75 10.90
C PRO A 47 16.46 -4.30 9.46
N ASP A 48 15.40 -4.22 8.65
CA ASP A 48 15.20 -5.11 7.51
C ASP A 48 15.34 -4.48 6.11
N TYR A 49 15.22 -3.15 5.99
CA TYR A 49 15.07 -2.52 4.68
C TYR A 49 15.66 -1.10 4.62
N GLY A 50 16.36 -0.80 3.54
CA GLY A 50 16.75 0.57 3.18
C GLY A 50 16.48 0.81 1.71
N ARG A 51 15.90 1.95 1.33
CA ARG A 51 15.61 2.32 -0.06
C ARG A 51 15.85 3.80 -0.29
N VAL A 52 16.42 4.09 -1.45
CA VAL A 52 16.50 5.43 -2.02
C VAL A 52 15.81 5.42 -3.37
N GLU A 53 14.87 6.33 -3.57
CA GLU A 53 14.03 6.40 -4.76
C GLU A 53 13.95 7.83 -5.28
N LEU A 54 14.13 8.00 -6.58
CA LEU A 54 13.93 9.25 -7.30
C LEU A 54 12.56 9.19 -7.98
N GLN A 55 11.71 10.17 -7.72
CA GLN A 55 10.35 10.28 -8.23
C GLN A 55 10.19 11.57 -9.03
N TYR A 56 9.75 11.44 -10.26
CA TYR A 56 9.29 12.54 -11.09
C TYR A 56 7.78 12.43 -11.26
N GLU A 57 7.04 13.42 -10.79
CA GLU A 57 5.57 13.50 -10.87
C GLU A 57 5.16 14.74 -11.66
N ASN A 58 4.35 14.53 -12.69
CA ASN A 58 3.62 15.54 -13.45
C ASN A 58 2.12 15.11 -13.49
N PRO A 59 1.13 15.99 -13.73
CA PRO A 59 -0.29 15.61 -13.70
C PRO A 59 -0.68 14.45 -14.62
N PHE A 60 0.09 14.22 -15.69
CA PHE A 60 -0.16 13.18 -16.69
C PHE A 60 0.85 12.03 -16.65
N VAL A 61 2.03 12.22 -16.05
CA VAL A 61 3.09 11.21 -16.09
C VAL A 61 3.79 11.18 -14.73
N GLY A 62 3.93 9.99 -14.17
CA GLY A 62 4.76 9.74 -13.01
C GLY A 62 5.81 8.68 -13.36
N ILE A 63 7.06 8.91 -13.01
CA ILE A 63 8.13 7.94 -13.16
C ILE A 63 8.87 7.89 -11.84
N ALA A 64 9.15 6.70 -11.34
CA ALA A 64 9.98 6.53 -10.16
C ALA A 64 11.01 5.44 -10.40
N GLY A 65 12.26 5.70 -10.00
CA GLY A 65 13.36 4.75 -10.09
C GLY A 65 14.16 4.79 -8.80
N GLY A 66 14.51 3.63 -8.26
CA GLY A 66 15.21 3.56 -6.99
C GLY A 66 15.96 2.27 -6.79
N ILE A 67 16.87 2.29 -5.82
CA ILE A 67 17.62 1.13 -5.36
C ILE A 67 17.38 0.96 -3.87
N GLY A 68 17.34 -0.28 -3.42
CA GLY A 68 17.21 -0.60 -2.01
C GLY A 68 17.98 -1.86 -1.65
N LEU A 69 18.08 -2.10 -0.36
CA LEU A 69 18.65 -3.27 0.26
C LEU A 69 17.52 -3.95 1.03
N ILE A 70 17.29 -5.22 0.73
CA ILE A 70 16.31 -6.05 1.43
C ILE A 70 17.08 -7.11 2.19
N ARG A 71 16.77 -7.28 3.48
CA ARG A 71 17.31 -8.38 4.26
C ARG A 71 16.65 -9.69 3.83
N ASN A 72 17.45 -10.66 3.41
CA ASN A 72 16.97 -11.99 3.07
C ASN A 72 16.93 -12.92 4.31
N SER A 73 16.33 -14.10 4.13
CA SER A 73 16.17 -15.10 5.20
C SER A 73 17.50 -15.65 5.75
N SER A 74 18.63 -15.39 5.09
CA SER A 74 19.97 -15.75 5.51
C SER A 74 20.72 -14.64 6.28
N ASN A 75 20.02 -13.55 6.66
CA ASN A 75 20.62 -12.33 7.24
C ASN A 75 21.60 -11.61 6.32
N THR A 76 21.53 -11.84 5.02
CA THR A 76 22.31 -11.13 4.00
C THR A 76 21.45 -10.02 3.40
N TYR A 77 22.08 -8.94 2.95
CA TYR A 77 21.38 -7.81 2.33
C TYR A 77 21.47 -7.90 0.81
N ASP A 78 20.32 -8.11 0.16
CA ASP A 78 20.23 -8.23 -1.29
C ASP A 78 19.88 -6.87 -1.90
N PRO A 79 20.70 -6.37 -2.85
CA PRO A 79 20.42 -5.13 -3.54
C PRO A 79 19.31 -5.31 -4.58
N VAL A 80 18.29 -4.48 -4.52
CA VAL A 80 17.12 -4.52 -5.43
C VAL A 80 16.94 -3.18 -6.12
N ALA A 81 16.86 -3.20 -7.44
CA ALA A 81 16.47 -2.05 -8.26
C ALA A 81 14.95 -2.08 -8.49
N ASN A 82 14.32 -0.91 -8.45
CA ASN A 82 12.91 -0.73 -8.71
C ASN A 82 12.73 0.37 -9.76
N LEU A 83 11.86 0.14 -10.73
CA LEU A 83 11.49 1.10 -11.75
C LEU A 83 9.98 1.03 -11.95
N SER A 84 9.29 2.15 -11.77
CA SER A 84 7.87 2.27 -12.02
C SER A 84 7.56 3.47 -12.90
N GLY A 85 6.51 3.34 -13.69
CA GLY A 85 6.07 4.35 -14.62
C GLY A 85 4.55 4.34 -14.70
N VAL A 86 3.96 5.53 -14.81
CA VAL A 86 2.52 5.69 -14.91
C VAL A 86 2.19 6.85 -15.84
N VAL A 87 1.18 6.65 -16.67
CA VAL A 87 0.66 7.64 -17.61
C VAL A 87 -0.86 7.77 -17.42
N GLY A 88 -1.30 8.99 -17.21
CA GLY A 88 -2.70 9.41 -17.18
C GLY A 88 -3.19 9.79 -18.57
N ILE A 89 -4.37 9.32 -18.94
CA ILE A 89 -5.03 9.55 -20.23
C ILE A 89 -6.39 10.20 -19.96
N GLY A 90 -6.69 11.26 -20.70
CA GLY A 90 -7.88 12.10 -20.52
C GLY A 90 -7.64 13.26 -19.56
N GLY A 91 -8.45 14.33 -19.68
CA GLY A 91 -8.20 15.65 -19.08
C GLY A 91 -7.68 15.62 -17.63
N SER A 92 -8.49 15.10 -16.70
CA SER A 92 -8.11 15.00 -15.27
C SER A 92 -7.48 13.64 -14.90
N SER A 93 -6.80 12.98 -15.83
CA SER A 93 -6.27 11.61 -15.66
C SER A 93 -7.35 10.58 -15.32
N LEU A 94 -8.48 10.65 -16.06
CA LEU A 94 -9.64 9.77 -15.91
C LEU A 94 -9.25 8.29 -16.03
N PHE A 95 -8.36 7.96 -16.96
CA PHE A 95 -7.75 6.65 -17.05
C PHE A 95 -6.27 6.78 -16.73
N THR A 96 -5.70 5.76 -16.09
CA THR A 96 -4.28 5.77 -15.75
C THR A 96 -3.74 4.37 -15.91
N ILE A 97 -2.68 4.22 -16.69
CA ILE A 97 -2.00 2.95 -16.95
C ILE A 97 -0.60 3.06 -16.37
N GLY A 98 -0.15 2.06 -15.64
CA GLY A 98 1.19 2.02 -15.11
C GLY A 98 1.76 0.62 -15.03
N ALA A 99 3.08 0.57 -14.94
CA ALA A 99 3.85 -0.63 -14.73
C ALA A 99 4.88 -0.38 -13.64
N ASP A 100 5.22 -1.44 -12.92
CA ASP A 100 6.22 -1.47 -11.86
C ASP A 100 7.06 -2.73 -12.02
N LEU A 101 8.37 -2.56 -12.04
CA LEU A 101 9.34 -3.61 -12.22
C LEU A 101 10.34 -3.54 -11.08
N ALA A 102 10.67 -4.70 -10.49
CA ALA A 102 11.78 -4.83 -9.57
C ALA A 102 12.69 -5.95 -10.03
N ALA A 103 14.00 -5.73 -9.91
CA ALA A 103 15.03 -6.69 -10.25
C ALA A 103 16.04 -6.80 -9.10
N ASP A 104 16.43 -8.02 -8.79
CA ASP A 104 17.55 -8.29 -7.92
C ASP A 104 18.85 -7.97 -8.69
N ILE A 105 19.63 -7.05 -8.15
CA ILE A 105 20.88 -6.57 -8.76
C ILE A 105 21.98 -7.63 -8.63
N ALA A 106 21.95 -8.46 -7.58
CA ALA A 106 22.98 -9.48 -7.34
C ALA A 106 22.82 -10.66 -8.31
N THR A 107 21.59 -11.09 -8.58
CA THR A 107 21.31 -12.23 -9.47
C THR A 107 20.95 -11.82 -10.90
N GLY A 108 20.60 -10.54 -11.12
CA GLY A 108 20.06 -10.05 -12.39
C GLY A 108 18.65 -10.56 -12.71
N ALA A 109 17.99 -11.21 -11.75
CA ALA A 109 16.66 -11.78 -11.93
C ALA A 109 15.56 -10.72 -11.77
N PHE A 110 14.51 -10.83 -12.59
CA PHE A 110 13.32 -9.99 -12.44
C PHE A 110 12.42 -10.54 -11.34
N ASP A 111 12.51 -9.90 -10.18
CA ASP A 111 11.79 -10.32 -8.97
C ASP A 111 10.32 -9.91 -8.97
N LYS A 112 9.96 -8.80 -9.63
CA LYS A 112 8.58 -8.32 -9.69
C LYS A 112 8.28 -7.70 -11.04
N PHE A 113 7.11 -8.02 -11.56
CA PHE A 113 6.52 -7.36 -12.72
C PHE A 113 5.04 -7.13 -12.42
N ASN A 114 4.66 -5.87 -12.29
CA ASN A 114 3.31 -5.44 -12.01
C ASN A 114 2.83 -4.54 -13.14
N ALA A 115 1.64 -4.79 -13.64
CA ALA A 115 0.94 -3.89 -14.55
C ALA A 115 -0.37 -3.47 -13.91
N GLY A 116 -0.85 -2.26 -14.16
CA GLY A 116 -2.13 -1.83 -13.63
C GLY A 116 -2.78 -0.71 -14.40
N LEU A 117 -4.09 -0.79 -14.50
CA LEU A 117 -4.97 0.24 -15.04
C LEU A 117 -5.90 0.73 -13.93
N SER A 118 -6.23 2.01 -13.94
CA SER A 118 -7.17 2.60 -13.01
C SER A 118 -8.04 3.61 -13.72
N PHE A 119 -9.31 3.60 -13.35
CA PHE A 119 -10.31 4.57 -13.77
C PHE A 119 -10.70 5.41 -12.56
N ASN A 120 -10.57 6.72 -12.69
CA ASN A 120 -10.89 7.67 -11.63
C ASN A 120 -12.08 8.53 -12.06
N GLY A 121 -13.28 8.16 -11.58
CA GLY A 121 -14.48 8.96 -11.71
C GLY A 121 -14.66 9.92 -10.53
N ALA A 122 -15.57 10.89 -10.67
CA ALA A 122 -15.81 11.91 -9.65
C ALA A 122 -16.25 11.36 -8.28
N PHE A 123 -16.92 10.20 -8.26
CA PHE A 123 -17.47 9.59 -7.05
C PHE A 123 -16.93 8.18 -6.77
N ALA A 124 -16.31 7.55 -7.76
CA ALA A 124 -15.81 6.19 -7.63
C ALA A 124 -14.54 5.98 -8.44
N THR A 125 -13.63 5.19 -7.90
CA THR A 125 -12.38 4.79 -8.52
C THR A 125 -12.37 3.28 -8.65
N ALA A 126 -12.13 2.78 -9.86
CA ALA A 126 -11.90 1.36 -10.10
C ALA A 126 -10.44 1.17 -10.51
N SER A 127 -9.82 0.08 -10.12
CA SER A 127 -8.51 -0.29 -10.62
C SER A 127 -8.38 -1.79 -10.81
N LEU A 128 -7.59 -2.16 -11.80
CA LEU A 128 -7.20 -3.52 -12.08
C LEU A 128 -5.68 -3.56 -12.11
N SER A 129 -5.07 -4.50 -11.40
CA SER A 129 -3.63 -4.73 -11.44
C SER A 129 -3.36 -6.21 -11.61
N LEU A 130 -2.29 -6.53 -12.33
CA LEU A 130 -1.82 -7.86 -12.61
C LEU A 130 -0.38 -7.98 -12.09
N ASP A 131 -0.17 -8.91 -11.18
CA ASP A 131 1.08 -9.15 -10.47
C ASP A 131 1.70 -10.46 -10.97
N LYS A 132 2.91 -10.37 -11.53
CA LYS A 132 3.67 -11.47 -12.18
C LYS A 132 2.90 -12.27 -13.24
N LEU A 133 1.88 -11.67 -13.85
CA LEU A 133 0.93 -12.36 -14.74
C LEU A 133 0.18 -13.53 -14.07
N ASP A 134 0.23 -13.62 -12.75
CA ASP A 134 -0.34 -14.72 -11.98
C ASP A 134 -1.50 -14.26 -11.11
N THR A 135 -1.38 -13.12 -10.43
CA THR A 135 -2.43 -12.62 -9.56
C THR A 135 -3.10 -11.39 -10.16
N LEU A 136 -4.36 -11.52 -10.55
CA LEU A 136 -5.23 -10.42 -10.94
C LEU A 136 -5.91 -9.82 -9.70
N LYS A 137 -5.82 -8.51 -9.51
CA LYS A 137 -6.50 -7.76 -8.44
C LYS A 137 -7.36 -6.69 -9.06
N ALA A 138 -8.67 -6.76 -8.86
CA ALA A 138 -9.60 -5.70 -9.16
C ALA A 138 -10.02 -5.04 -7.84
N SER A 139 -10.08 -3.71 -7.81
CA SER A 139 -10.57 -2.97 -6.66
C SER A 139 -11.52 -1.88 -7.11
N TRP A 140 -12.55 -1.67 -6.32
CA TRP A 140 -13.54 -0.63 -6.51
C TRP A 140 -13.67 0.16 -5.22
N TYR A 141 -13.63 1.47 -5.33
CA TYR A 141 -13.69 2.39 -4.22
C TYR A 141 -14.73 3.46 -4.52
N HIS A 142 -15.63 3.71 -3.57
CA HIS A 142 -16.69 4.69 -3.71
C HIS A 142 -16.74 5.59 -2.48
N MET A 143 -16.62 6.89 -2.71
CA MET A 143 -16.75 7.88 -1.65
C MET A 143 -18.23 8.24 -1.48
N VAL A 144 -18.81 7.87 -0.35
CA VAL A 144 -20.22 8.15 -0.05
C VAL A 144 -20.39 9.57 0.47
N ASN A 145 -19.53 9.95 1.42
CA ASN A 145 -19.58 11.29 1.99
C ASN A 145 -18.15 11.81 2.27
N PRO A 146 -17.68 12.81 1.51
CA PRO A 146 -16.35 13.38 1.70
C PRO A 146 -16.22 14.16 3.01
N LEU A 147 -17.30 14.73 3.55
CA LEU A 147 -17.28 15.52 4.80
C LEU A 147 -17.04 14.65 6.03
N THR A 148 -17.69 13.48 6.08
CA THR A 148 -17.49 12.48 7.16
C THR A 148 -16.47 11.42 6.80
N ASN A 149 -15.74 11.63 5.70
CA ASN A 149 -14.75 10.71 5.15
C ASN A 149 -15.26 9.25 5.03
N THR A 150 -16.55 9.09 4.74
CA THR A 150 -17.19 7.78 4.65
C THR A 150 -17.01 7.21 3.26
N ALA A 151 -16.39 6.04 3.17
CA ALA A 151 -16.20 5.37 1.90
C ALA A 151 -16.34 3.86 2.00
N LEU A 152 -16.73 3.28 0.89
CA LEU A 152 -16.87 1.85 0.71
C LEU A 152 -15.84 1.38 -0.30
N GLY A 153 -15.30 0.19 -0.07
CA GLY A 153 -14.34 -0.45 -0.95
C GLY A 153 -14.65 -1.92 -1.11
N ALA A 154 -14.43 -2.43 -2.30
CA ALA A 154 -14.39 -3.85 -2.59
C ALA A 154 -13.10 -4.17 -3.32
N GLU A 155 -12.55 -5.35 -3.07
CA GLU A 155 -11.33 -5.86 -3.68
C GLU A 155 -11.55 -7.32 -4.03
N LEU A 156 -11.38 -7.67 -5.29
CA LEU A 156 -11.39 -9.03 -5.80
C LEU A 156 -9.96 -9.38 -6.21
N LYS A 157 -9.43 -10.46 -5.65
CA LYS A 157 -8.14 -11.01 -5.99
C LYS A 157 -8.33 -12.42 -6.52
N HIS A 158 -7.85 -12.67 -7.72
CA HIS A 158 -7.85 -13.97 -8.35
C HIS A 158 -6.41 -14.38 -8.66
N SER A 159 -6.02 -15.58 -8.23
CA SER A 159 -4.71 -16.17 -8.47
C SER A 159 -4.86 -17.27 -9.50
N PHE A 160 -4.24 -17.11 -10.67
CA PHE A 160 -4.31 -18.07 -11.78
C PHE A 160 -3.56 -19.37 -11.43
N SER A 161 -2.42 -19.29 -10.75
CA SER A 161 -1.61 -20.43 -10.31
C SER A 161 -2.39 -21.38 -9.40
N THR A 162 -3.07 -20.83 -8.40
CA THR A 162 -3.77 -21.62 -7.38
C THR A 162 -5.26 -21.77 -7.68
N ASN A 163 -5.74 -21.13 -8.76
CA ASN A 163 -7.14 -21.00 -9.14
C ASN A 163 -8.04 -20.62 -7.95
N ASP A 164 -7.55 -19.69 -7.12
CA ASP A 164 -8.22 -19.26 -5.89
C ASP A 164 -8.70 -17.82 -6.02
N THR A 165 -9.89 -17.55 -5.49
CA THR A 165 -10.56 -16.25 -5.63
C THR A 165 -10.96 -15.72 -4.26
N ALA A 166 -10.32 -14.64 -3.86
CA ALA A 166 -10.61 -13.92 -2.64
C ALA A 166 -11.38 -12.64 -2.95
N LEU A 167 -12.54 -12.46 -2.33
CA LEU A 167 -13.26 -11.19 -2.35
C LEU A 167 -13.20 -10.57 -0.96
N ALA A 168 -12.88 -9.29 -0.88
CA ALA A 168 -12.91 -8.52 0.33
C ALA A 168 -13.75 -7.27 0.14
N VAL A 169 -14.50 -6.91 1.16
CA VAL A 169 -15.31 -5.69 1.22
C VAL A 169 -14.94 -4.95 2.49
N GLY A 170 -14.82 -3.63 2.40
CA GLY A 170 -14.45 -2.80 3.53
C GLY A 170 -15.16 -1.46 3.50
N ALA A 171 -15.24 -0.86 4.68
CA ALA A 171 -15.77 0.47 4.88
C ALA A 171 -14.80 1.28 5.71
N ARG A 172 -14.75 2.58 5.45
CA ARG A 172 -14.11 3.57 6.31
C ARG A 172 -15.12 4.62 6.72
N HIS A 173 -14.98 5.11 7.94
CA HIS A 173 -15.82 6.17 8.48
C HIS A 173 -15.02 7.01 9.47
N ALA A 174 -15.09 8.34 9.35
CA ALA A 174 -14.54 9.23 10.36
C ALA A 174 -15.66 9.61 11.35
N PHE A 175 -15.53 9.15 12.58
CA PHE A 175 -16.44 9.53 13.67
C PHE A 175 -16.18 10.96 14.15
N PHE A 176 -14.91 11.38 14.14
CA PHE A 176 -14.47 12.73 14.48
C PHE A 176 -13.39 13.18 13.48
N PRO A 177 -13.14 14.49 13.33
CA PRO A 177 -12.04 14.99 12.50
C PRO A 177 -10.67 14.37 12.82
N SER A 178 -10.51 13.90 14.06
CA SER A 178 -9.30 13.23 14.56
C SER A 178 -9.43 11.70 14.67
N THR A 179 -10.59 11.09 14.43
CA THR A 179 -10.82 9.66 14.71
C THR A 179 -11.41 8.96 13.51
N LEU A 180 -10.67 8.01 12.95
CA LEU A 180 -11.03 7.27 11.75
C LEU A 180 -11.07 5.78 12.03
N ALA A 181 -12.15 5.13 11.65
CA ALA A 181 -12.30 3.68 11.71
C ALA A 181 -12.34 3.08 10.32
N LYS A 182 -11.72 1.92 10.18
CA LYS A 182 -11.75 1.07 8.99
C LYS A 182 -12.14 -0.33 9.41
N ALA A 183 -13.02 -0.94 8.65
CA ALA A 183 -13.37 -2.35 8.79
C ALA A 183 -13.25 -3.03 7.42
N ARG A 184 -12.76 -4.26 7.40
CA ARG A 184 -12.63 -5.10 6.20
C ARG A 184 -13.07 -6.51 6.55
N VAL A 185 -13.81 -7.14 5.64
CA VAL A 185 -14.23 -8.54 5.72
C VAL A 185 -13.82 -9.22 4.42
N SER A 186 -13.28 -10.43 4.51
CA SER A 186 -12.85 -11.25 3.39
C SER A 186 -13.66 -12.54 3.31
N THR A 187 -13.85 -13.08 2.11
CA THR A 187 -14.51 -14.38 1.87
C THR A 187 -13.78 -15.55 2.51
N HIS A 188 -12.49 -15.41 2.79
CA HIS A 188 -11.72 -16.41 3.54
C HIS A 188 -11.95 -16.35 5.06
N GLY A 189 -12.97 -15.63 5.52
CA GLY A 189 -13.33 -15.56 6.94
C GLY A 189 -12.43 -14.63 7.77
N SER A 190 -11.59 -13.82 7.12
CA SER A 190 -10.77 -12.80 7.77
C SER A 190 -11.58 -11.54 7.99
N VAL A 191 -11.62 -11.07 9.23
CA VAL A 191 -12.23 -9.79 9.61
C VAL A 191 -11.16 -8.92 10.26
N GLY A 192 -10.93 -7.75 9.68
CA GLY A 192 -9.97 -6.77 10.16
C GLY A 192 -10.64 -5.45 10.53
N VAL A 193 -10.20 -4.85 11.63
CA VAL A 193 -10.63 -3.53 12.09
C VAL A 193 -9.40 -2.71 12.42
N VAL A 194 -9.38 -1.44 12.00
CA VAL A 194 -8.34 -0.47 12.36
C VAL A 194 -8.99 0.81 12.83
N ILE A 195 -8.58 1.29 14.00
CA ILE A 195 -8.98 2.58 14.54
C ILE A 195 -7.74 3.45 14.62
N GLN A 196 -7.79 4.61 13.98
CA GLN A 196 -6.73 5.60 13.97
C GLN A 196 -7.20 6.86 14.69
N GLN A 197 -6.40 7.33 15.63
CA GLN A 197 -6.62 8.51 16.45
C GLN A 197 -5.49 9.50 16.24
N GLY A 198 -5.82 10.69 15.76
CA GLY A 198 -4.94 11.85 15.69
C GLY A 198 -4.88 12.58 17.03
N PHE A 199 -3.66 12.88 17.46
CA PHE A 199 -3.34 13.73 18.59
C PHE A 199 -2.53 14.93 18.09
N TRP A 200 -2.93 16.14 18.50
CA TRP A 200 -2.13 17.35 18.33
C TRP A 200 -1.73 17.62 16.86
N GLN A 201 -2.59 17.19 15.92
CA GLN A 201 -2.44 17.28 14.44
C GLN A 201 -1.21 16.60 13.82
N LYS A 202 -0.18 16.25 14.59
CA LYS A 202 1.09 15.69 14.12
C LYS A 202 1.30 14.22 14.50
N ILE A 203 0.65 13.75 15.56
CA ILE A 203 0.81 12.39 16.07
C ILE A 203 -0.43 11.58 15.71
N PHE A 204 -0.25 10.38 15.20
CA PHE A 204 -1.33 9.46 14.87
C PHE A 204 -1.06 8.11 15.53
N MET A 205 -1.95 7.69 16.42
CA MET A 205 -1.93 6.36 16.99
C MET A 205 -2.94 5.49 16.25
N SER A 206 -2.57 4.29 15.85
CA SER A 206 -3.50 3.34 15.24
C SER A 206 -3.46 2.00 15.95
N ILE A 207 -4.64 1.49 16.28
CA ILE A 207 -4.86 0.16 16.85
C ILE A 207 -5.55 -0.68 15.78
N SER A 208 -4.99 -1.85 15.48
CA SER A 208 -5.53 -2.80 14.51
C SER A 208 -5.82 -4.13 15.19
N GLY A 209 -6.94 -4.75 14.82
CA GLY A 209 -7.28 -6.10 15.21
C GLY A 209 -7.70 -6.90 13.98
N GLU A 210 -7.19 -8.11 13.82
CA GLU A 210 -7.58 -9.03 12.75
C GLU A 210 -7.91 -10.40 13.35
N VAL A 211 -9.01 -10.99 12.90
CA VAL A 211 -9.50 -12.30 13.34
C VAL A 211 -9.83 -13.14 12.13
N ASP A 212 -9.16 -14.29 12.01
CA ASP A 212 -9.45 -15.29 11.00
C ASP A 212 -10.40 -16.35 11.59
N PHE A 213 -11.67 -16.32 11.20
CA PHE A 213 -12.68 -17.25 11.74
C PHE A 213 -12.68 -18.62 11.06
N VAL A 214 -12.16 -18.71 9.84
CA VAL A 214 -12.12 -19.94 9.02
C VAL A 214 -10.72 -20.58 9.03
N GLY A 215 -9.69 -19.78 9.30
CA GLY A 215 -8.31 -20.24 9.38
C GLY A 215 -8.00 -21.05 10.65
N MET A 216 -6.94 -21.86 10.57
CA MET A 216 -6.47 -22.73 11.65
C MET A 216 -5.93 -21.97 12.88
N ASN A 217 -5.79 -20.64 12.78
CA ASN A 217 -5.37 -19.74 13.86
C ASN A 217 -6.57 -19.03 14.49
N LYS A 218 -7.10 -19.62 15.57
CA LYS A 218 -8.23 -19.06 16.34
C LYS A 218 -7.87 -17.87 17.25
N SER A 219 -6.62 -17.39 17.20
CA SER A 219 -6.16 -16.29 18.04
C SER A 219 -6.30 -14.94 17.32
N PRO A 220 -6.92 -13.93 17.97
CA PRO A 220 -7.01 -12.58 17.42
C PRO A 220 -5.60 -11.96 17.34
N LYS A 221 -5.26 -11.39 16.18
CA LYS A 221 -4.03 -10.63 15.98
C LYS A 221 -4.30 -9.18 16.33
N ILE A 222 -3.52 -8.62 17.25
CA ILE A 222 -3.63 -7.21 17.64
C ILE A 222 -2.32 -6.53 17.26
N GLY A 223 -2.43 -5.36 16.63
CA GLY A 223 -1.31 -4.50 16.25
C GLY A 223 -1.51 -3.09 16.77
N LEU A 224 -0.40 -2.45 17.14
CA LEU A 224 -0.36 -1.05 17.53
C LEU A 224 0.70 -0.35 16.67
N SER A 225 0.37 0.82 16.14
CA SER A 225 1.31 1.66 15.41
C SER A 225 1.20 3.11 15.86
N LEU A 226 2.34 3.80 15.84
CA LEU A 226 2.45 5.22 16.14
C LEU A 226 3.17 5.89 14.96
N ALA A 227 2.53 6.88 14.35
CA ALA A 227 3.10 7.67 13.29
C ALA A 227 3.22 9.12 13.73
N VAL A 228 4.38 9.72 13.49
CA VAL A 228 4.65 11.14 13.74
C VAL A 228 4.95 11.80 12.41
N ARG A 229 4.17 12.83 12.07
CA ARG A 229 4.41 13.68 10.91
C ARG A 229 5.15 14.93 11.40
N LEU A 230 6.40 15.08 10.95
CA LEU A 230 7.26 16.22 11.24
C LEU A 230 7.04 17.33 10.21
#